data_AF-A0AAN9CJB1-F1
#
_entry.id   AF-A0AAN9CJB1-F1
#
_cell.length_a   1.000
_cell.length_b   1.000
_cell.length_c   1.000
_cell.angle_alpha   90.00
_cell.angle_beta   90.00
_cell.angle_gamma   90.00
#
_symmetry.space_group_name_H-M   'P 1'
#
loop_
_entity.id
_entity.type
_entity.pdbx_description
1 polymer ?
#
loop_
_entity_poly.entity_id
_entity_poly.type
_entity_poly.pdbx_seq_one_letter_code
_entity_poly.pdbx_strand_id
1 'polypeptide(L)'
;MTALTCRFISLADGLLRVAPVIVCRTGAALQRTPVIHCVRTHRTNTWWDEHLTEENSSFLKKIIADEYQQLTADKLNPLKDEPWARQEWVEGSRRVGLVAVKLGMMPVWTKSGERHVVTMLQVQDCHVVKHLSKEEYNGKTAALVVGGKNVSPFHRPEGYLEIFRNAGIPPKQKLTTFCVTDNSIIKPGTPLYAAHFRPGQYVDITGKTIGKGFQGVMKRWGFKGQPASHGQTKTHRRPGSLGPGGDPAKVFKGKKMPGRMGNVYDTVYGLKIWRVNTKYNVLYVNGSVPGHRNCIVKVRDTVLPNRFEKNKSPPFPTFFADGDEELPEDLYDEDMFQFGEPMPE
;
A
#
# COMPACT_ATOMS: atom_id res chain seq x y z
N MET A 1 8.42 18.23 17.88
CA MET A 1 9.62 18.81 17.22
C MET A 1 9.22 20.16 16.65
N THR A 2 9.77 21.23 17.21
CA THR A 2 9.47 22.62 16.87
C THR A 2 10.15 23.00 15.55
N ALA A 3 9.38 23.36 14.53
CA ALA A 3 9.90 23.92 13.30
C ALA A 3 10.03 25.44 13.46
N LEU A 4 11.26 25.96 13.36
CA LEU A 4 11.56 27.38 13.43
C LEU A 4 11.47 27.98 12.02
N THR A 5 10.52 28.89 11.81
CA THR A 5 10.47 29.73 10.62
C THR A 5 10.49 31.19 11.05
N CYS A 6 11.61 31.89 10.85
CA CYS A 6 11.70 33.34 10.99
C CYS A 6 11.24 33.99 9.68
N ARG A 7 10.18 34.80 9.72
CA ARG A 7 9.87 35.75 8.64
C ARG A 7 10.39 37.11 9.05
N PHE A 8 11.30 37.68 8.25
CA PHE A 8 11.70 39.08 8.38
C PHE A 8 10.60 39.94 7.76
N ILE A 9 9.93 40.76 8.57
CA ILE A 9 8.98 41.76 8.07
C ILE A 9 9.79 43.05 7.89
N SER A 10 10.05 43.41 6.64
CA SER A 10 10.51 44.75 6.27
C SER A 10 9.27 45.65 6.23
N LEU A 11 9.19 46.64 7.13
CA LEU A 11 8.21 47.70 7.04
C LEU A 11 8.71 48.73 6.01
N ALA A 12 8.51 48.41 4.73
CA ALA A 12 8.42 49.38 3.66
C ALA A 12 7.01 49.24 3.06
N ASP A 13 6.31 50.37 2.97
CA ASP A 13 5.02 50.60 2.32
C ASP A 13 3.74 50.22 3.10
N GLY A 14 3.35 51.17 3.96
CA GLY A 14 2.10 51.92 3.82
C GLY A 14 0.77 51.16 3.77
N LEU A 15 0.12 51.01 4.94
CA LEU A 15 -1.28 51.39 5.24
C LEU A 15 -1.78 50.58 6.44
N LEU A 16 -1.84 51.21 7.61
CA LEU A 16 -2.87 50.94 8.63
C LEU A 16 -2.92 52.16 9.56
N ARG A 17 -4.04 52.89 9.45
CA ARG A 17 -4.35 54.11 10.20
C ARG A 17 -4.45 53.78 11.70
N VAL A 18 -3.61 54.42 12.51
CA VAL A 18 -3.85 54.61 13.95
C VAL A 18 -3.58 56.10 14.26
N ALA A 19 -4.48 56.70 15.02
CA ALA A 19 -4.64 58.14 15.24
C ALA A 19 -3.38 58.86 15.77
N PRO A 20 -3.20 60.16 15.50
CA PRO A 20 -2.02 60.90 15.95
C PRO A 20 -2.17 61.32 17.42
N VAL A 21 -1.26 60.82 18.27
CA VAL A 21 -0.97 61.45 19.57
C VAL A 21 0.02 62.58 19.30
N ILE A 22 -0.41 63.81 19.59
CA ILE A 22 0.41 65.02 19.52
C ILE A 22 1.46 64.96 20.63
N VAL A 23 2.74 64.93 20.27
CA VAL A 23 3.84 65.32 21.17
C VAL A 23 4.79 66.23 20.40
N CYS A 24 4.79 67.51 20.78
CA CYS A 24 5.71 68.51 20.30
C CYS A 24 6.97 68.47 21.19
N ARG A 25 8.17 68.31 20.59
CA ARG A 25 9.44 68.86 21.12
C ARG A 25 10.60 68.69 20.11
N THR A 26 11.03 69.85 19.61
CA THR A 26 12.37 70.29 19.19
C THR A 26 13.56 69.32 19.27
N GLY A 27 14.28 69.20 18.14
CA GLY A 27 15.75 69.21 18.09
C GLY A 27 16.49 67.90 18.32
N ALA A 28 16.87 67.23 17.22
CA ALA A 28 18.13 66.50 16.97
C ALA A 28 17.89 65.40 15.92
N ALA A 29 18.75 65.31 14.92
CA ALA A 29 18.69 64.30 13.86
C ALA A 29 18.88 62.90 14.43
N LEU A 30 17.77 62.19 14.69
CA LEU A 30 17.76 60.77 15.03
C LEU A 30 17.72 59.96 13.74
N GLN A 31 18.87 59.39 13.36
CA GLN A 31 18.93 58.32 12.36
C GLN A 31 17.97 57.20 12.79
N ARG A 32 16.93 56.95 11.98
CA ARG A 32 15.99 55.84 12.18
C ARG A 32 16.74 54.53 11.95
N THR A 33 17.25 53.91 13.00
CA THR A 33 17.65 52.50 12.95
C THR A 33 16.38 51.67 12.77
N PRO A 34 16.29 50.79 11.76
CA PRO A 34 15.13 49.93 11.61
C PRO A 34 15.11 48.95 12.78
N VAL A 35 14.14 49.12 13.69
CA VAL A 35 13.89 48.15 14.77
C VAL A 35 13.29 46.90 14.13
N ILE A 36 14.14 45.92 13.87
CA ILE A 36 13.71 44.60 13.38
C ILE A 36 12.93 43.91 14.51
N HIS A 37 11.60 43.95 14.42
CA HIS A 37 10.74 43.18 15.30
C HIS A 37 10.71 41.74 14.81
N CYS A 38 11.48 40.87 15.48
CA CYS A 38 11.40 39.43 15.24
C CYS A 38 10.19 38.87 16.00
N VAL A 39 9.04 38.78 15.33
CA VAL A 39 7.84 38.14 15.91
C VAL A 39 8.05 36.63 15.90
N ARG A 40 8.37 36.07 17.07
CA ARG A 40 8.44 34.61 17.26
C ARG A 40 7.02 34.06 17.32
N THR A 41 6.52 33.57 16.19
CA THR A 41 5.26 32.80 16.18
C THR A 41 5.51 31.41 16.77
N HIS A 42 5.02 31.17 17.98
CA HIS A 42 5.04 29.85 18.58
C HIS A 42 3.85 29.05 18.05
N ARG A 43 4.08 28.13 17.11
CA ARG A 43 3.06 27.19 16.64
C ARG A 43 3.13 25.93 17.50
N THR A 44 2.14 25.74 18.37
CA THR A 44 1.89 24.45 19.03
C THR A 44 1.16 23.55 18.05
N ASN A 45 1.70 22.35 17.81
CA ASN A 45 0.95 21.33 17.09
C ASN A 45 -0.05 20.72 18.07
N THR A 46 -1.32 20.70 17.67
CA THR A 46 -2.40 20.09 18.44
C THR A 46 -2.81 18.76 17.83
N TRP A 47 -3.40 17.88 18.64
CA TRP A 47 -4.06 16.67 18.16
C TRP A 47 -5.57 16.90 18.01
N TRP A 48 -6.23 16.03 17.25
CA TRP A 48 -7.64 16.21 16.92
C TRP A 48 -8.56 16.22 18.16
N ASP A 49 -8.19 15.52 19.23
CA ASP A 49 -8.97 15.31 20.46
C ASP A 49 -8.52 16.15 21.66
N GLU A 50 -7.50 16.99 21.52
CA GLU A 50 -6.89 17.73 22.65
C GLU A 50 -7.84 18.72 23.35
N HIS A 51 -8.81 19.25 22.61
CA HIS A 51 -9.73 20.29 23.11
C HIS A 51 -11.20 19.82 23.11
N LEU A 52 -11.43 18.50 23.07
CA LEU A 52 -12.76 17.90 23.07
C LEU A 52 -13.09 17.28 24.42
N THR A 53 -14.36 17.39 24.83
CA THR A 53 -14.89 16.58 25.92
C THR A 53 -15.02 15.12 25.48
N GLU A 54 -15.06 14.19 26.43
CA GLU A 54 -15.18 12.76 26.14
C GLU A 54 -16.45 12.45 25.32
N GLU A 55 -17.58 13.07 25.69
CA GLU A 55 -18.86 12.97 24.97
C GLU A 55 -18.71 13.42 23.51
N ASN A 56 -18.13 14.60 23.28
CA ASN A 56 -17.92 15.14 21.94
C ASN A 56 -16.96 14.27 21.11
N SER A 57 -15.91 13.74 21.74
CA SER A 57 -14.96 12.84 21.06
C SER A 57 -15.63 11.55 20.59
N SER A 58 -16.56 11.01 21.40
CA SER A 58 -17.31 9.80 21.07
C SER A 58 -18.32 10.06 19.95
N PHE A 59 -18.97 11.22 19.99
CA PHE A 59 -19.92 11.67 18.98
C PHE A 59 -19.25 11.86 17.62
N LEU A 60 -18.10 12.55 17.56
CA LEU A 60 -17.34 12.73 16.33
C LEU A 60 -16.89 11.41 15.71
N LYS A 61 -16.44 10.45 16.53
CA LYS A 61 -16.07 9.11 16.06
C LYS A 61 -17.25 8.38 15.40
N LYS A 62 -18.46 8.51 15.96
CA LYS A 62 -19.68 7.91 15.40
C LYS A 62 -20.07 8.56 14.07
N ILE A 63 -20.15 9.89 14.02
CA ILE A 63 -20.49 10.61 12.78
C ILE A 63 -19.56 10.22 11.63
N ILE A 64 -18.25 10.21 11.87
CA ILE A 64 -17.28 9.88 10.81
C ILE A 64 -17.39 8.41 10.39
N ALA A 65 -17.69 7.51 11.33
CA ALA A 65 -17.92 6.11 11.00
C ALA A 65 -19.16 5.96 10.10
N ASP A 66 -20.25 6.63 10.45
CA ASP A 66 -21.52 6.60 9.70
C ASP A 66 -21.35 7.24 8.31
N GLU A 67 -20.69 8.39 8.22
CA GLU A 67 -20.35 9.07 6.96
C GLU A 67 -19.51 8.15 6.06
N TYR A 68 -18.54 7.42 6.61
CA TYR A 68 -17.67 6.57 5.81
C TYR A 68 -18.36 5.27 5.38
N GLN A 69 -19.29 4.76 6.18
CA GLN A 69 -20.17 3.68 5.79
C GLN A 69 -21.08 4.11 4.63
N GLN A 70 -21.66 5.30 4.70
CA GLN A 70 -22.47 5.88 3.61
C GLN A 70 -21.64 6.07 2.33
N LEU A 71 -20.47 6.71 2.42
CA LEU A 71 -19.58 6.88 1.26
C LEU A 71 -19.19 5.54 0.62
N THR A 72 -18.98 4.50 1.43
CA THR A 72 -18.67 3.16 0.90
C THR A 72 -19.91 2.53 0.24
N ALA A 73 -21.10 2.70 0.83
CA ALA A 73 -22.36 2.18 0.30
C ALA A 73 -22.74 2.85 -1.03
N ASP A 74 -22.57 4.17 -1.13
CA ASP A 74 -22.87 4.94 -2.34
C ASP A 74 -22.03 4.46 -3.53
N LYS A 75 -20.78 4.03 -3.27
CA LYS A 75 -19.86 3.54 -4.30
C LYS A 75 -20.00 2.06 -4.63
N LEU A 76 -20.94 1.33 -4.02
CA LEU A 76 -21.15 -0.09 -4.32
C LEU A 76 -21.63 -0.34 -5.75
N ASN A 77 -22.35 0.61 -6.36
CA ASN A 77 -22.97 0.44 -7.68
C ASN A 77 -22.26 1.21 -8.81
N PRO A 78 -21.00 0.89 -9.18
CA PRO A 78 -20.24 1.67 -10.15
C PRO A 78 -20.83 1.69 -11.56
N LEU A 79 -21.76 0.79 -11.89
CA LEU A 79 -22.34 0.73 -13.24
C LEU A 79 -23.46 1.74 -13.47
N LYS A 80 -24.12 2.13 -12.39
CA LYS A 80 -25.17 3.17 -12.43
C LYS A 80 -24.54 4.57 -12.48
N ASP A 81 -23.35 4.71 -11.92
CA ASP A 81 -22.59 5.96 -11.82
C ASP A 81 -21.77 6.27 -13.08
N GLU A 82 -22.42 6.60 -14.21
CA GLU A 82 -21.78 7.06 -15.47
C GLU A 82 -20.44 6.35 -15.78
N PRO A 83 -20.46 5.04 -16.07
CA PRO A 83 -19.24 4.29 -16.27
C PRO A 83 -18.50 4.76 -17.54
N TRP A 84 -17.17 4.79 -17.47
CA TRP A 84 -16.36 4.97 -18.67
C TRP A 84 -16.56 3.79 -19.63
N ALA A 85 -16.39 4.05 -20.93
CA ALA A 85 -16.58 3.05 -21.97
C ALA A 85 -15.70 1.82 -21.71
N ARG A 86 -16.33 0.65 -21.66
CA ARG A 86 -15.63 -0.62 -21.50
C ARG A 86 -15.03 -1.04 -22.83
N GLN A 87 -13.78 -1.46 -22.79
CA GLN A 87 -13.13 -2.06 -23.94
C GLN A 87 -13.01 -3.57 -23.70
N GLU A 88 -12.89 -4.32 -24.79
CA GLU A 88 -12.71 -5.75 -24.74
C GLU A 88 -11.26 -6.12 -24.38
N TRP A 89 -11.08 -7.35 -23.90
CA TRP A 89 -9.77 -7.88 -23.63
C TRP A 89 -9.03 -8.13 -24.95
N VAL A 90 -7.81 -7.58 -25.04
CA VAL A 90 -6.90 -7.79 -26.17
C VAL A 90 -5.64 -8.49 -25.65
N GLU A 91 -5.01 -9.33 -26.47
CA GLU A 91 -3.75 -9.97 -26.10
C GLU A 91 -2.68 -8.91 -25.77
N GLY A 92 -1.98 -9.09 -24.64
CA GLY A 92 -1.02 -8.11 -24.12
C GLY A 92 -1.61 -7.01 -23.23
N SER A 93 -2.93 -7.00 -23.02
CA SER A 93 -3.60 -6.09 -22.07
C SER A 93 -3.15 -6.36 -20.64
N ARG A 94 -2.97 -5.28 -19.86
CA ARG A 94 -2.62 -5.35 -18.43
C ARG A 94 -3.67 -4.64 -17.62
N ARG A 95 -4.54 -5.42 -16.97
CA ARG A 95 -5.56 -4.88 -16.08
C ARG A 95 -5.02 -4.50 -14.70
N VAL A 96 -5.86 -3.84 -13.91
CA VAL A 96 -5.56 -3.44 -12.54
C VAL A 96 -5.34 -4.67 -11.64
N GLY A 97 -4.67 -4.49 -10.50
CA GLY A 97 -4.60 -5.51 -9.46
C GLY A 97 -5.34 -5.10 -8.18
N LEU A 98 -5.18 -5.89 -7.12
CA LEU A 98 -5.85 -5.68 -5.85
C LEU A 98 -4.88 -5.37 -4.70
N VAL A 99 -5.41 -4.72 -3.67
CA VAL A 99 -4.77 -4.57 -2.37
C VAL A 99 -5.51 -5.45 -1.39
N ALA A 100 -4.81 -6.41 -0.80
CA ALA A 100 -5.40 -7.40 0.10
C ALA A 100 -4.68 -7.46 1.46
N VAL A 101 -5.35 -8.01 2.46
CA VAL A 101 -4.83 -8.25 3.81
C VAL A 101 -4.55 -9.74 3.97
N LYS A 102 -3.32 -10.08 4.34
CA LYS A 102 -2.91 -11.47 4.60
C LYS A 102 -3.50 -11.96 5.92
N LEU A 103 -4.51 -12.82 5.90
CA LEU A 103 -5.14 -13.35 7.12
C LEU A 103 -4.26 -14.42 7.78
N GLY A 104 -3.97 -15.47 7.03
CA GLY A 104 -3.35 -16.68 7.57
C GLY A 104 -3.08 -17.71 6.49
N MET A 105 -2.80 -18.95 6.91
CA MET A 105 -2.52 -20.06 6.02
C MET A 105 -3.34 -21.28 6.45
N MET A 106 -3.75 -22.09 5.49
CA MET A 106 -4.50 -23.33 5.72
C MET A 106 -4.06 -24.42 4.73
N PRO A 107 -4.20 -25.70 5.06
CA PRO A 107 -4.02 -26.78 4.09
C PRO A 107 -5.24 -26.89 3.16
N VAL A 108 -4.99 -27.33 1.92
CA VAL A 108 -6.00 -27.78 0.96
C VAL A 108 -5.51 -29.07 0.32
N TRP A 109 -6.45 -29.86 -0.16
CA TRP A 109 -6.18 -31.13 -0.82
C TRP A 109 -6.64 -31.05 -2.27
N THR A 110 -5.87 -31.66 -3.16
CA THR A 110 -6.31 -31.89 -4.54
C THR A 110 -7.12 -33.17 -4.62
N LYS A 111 -7.83 -33.34 -5.72
CA LYS A 111 -8.52 -34.58 -6.07
C LYS A 111 -7.54 -35.77 -6.24
N SER A 112 -6.27 -35.50 -6.54
CA SER A 112 -5.19 -36.51 -6.59
C SER A 112 -4.66 -36.96 -5.21
N GLY A 113 -5.16 -36.38 -4.11
CA GLY A 113 -4.70 -36.69 -2.76
C GLY A 113 -3.44 -35.93 -2.31
N GLU A 114 -2.91 -35.02 -3.12
CA GLU A 114 -1.79 -34.18 -2.73
C GLU A 114 -2.22 -33.06 -1.78
N ARG A 115 -1.36 -32.77 -0.79
CA ARG A 115 -1.59 -31.68 0.15
C ARG A 115 -0.83 -30.42 -0.28
N HIS A 116 -1.57 -29.35 -0.54
CA HIS A 116 -1.01 -28.02 -0.72
C HIS A 116 -1.29 -27.11 0.47
N VAL A 117 -0.46 -26.09 0.65
CA VAL A 117 -0.65 -25.06 1.67
C VAL A 117 -1.01 -23.77 0.97
N VAL A 118 -2.09 -23.13 1.38
CA VAL A 118 -2.57 -21.87 0.79
C VAL A 118 -2.53 -20.74 1.81
N THR A 119 -2.32 -19.53 1.33
CA THR A 119 -2.45 -18.29 2.09
C THR A 119 -3.79 -17.63 1.75
N MET A 120 -4.55 -17.25 2.78
CA MET A 120 -5.81 -16.50 2.64
C MET A 120 -5.54 -15.00 2.60
N LEU A 121 -6.02 -14.33 1.54
CA LEU A 121 -5.88 -12.90 1.33
C LEU A 121 -7.25 -12.25 1.21
N GLN A 122 -7.62 -11.40 2.16
CA GLN A 122 -8.90 -10.71 2.16
C GLN A 122 -8.80 -9.36 1.47
N VAL A 123 -9.68 -9.11 0.52
CA VAL A 123 -9.81 -7.81 -0.15
C VAL A 123 -10.77 -6.95 0.68
N GLN A 124 -10.22 -6.01 1.44
CA GLN A 124 -10.99 -5.12 2.32
C GLN A 124 -11.05 -3.72 1.70
N ASP A 125 -12.26 -3.27 1.36
CA ASP A 125 -12.58 -1.93 0.84
C ASP A 125 -11.58 -1.43 -0.21
N CYS A 126 -11.30 -2.26 -1.22
CA CYS A 126 -10.35 -1.93 -2.27
C CYS A 126 -11.01 -1.05 -3.34
N HIS A 127 -10.48 0.14 -3.58
CA HIS A 127 -11.06 1.09 -4.54
C HIS A 127 -9.98 1.72 -5.41
N VAL A 128 -10.34 2.06 -6.64
CA VAL A 128 -9.51 2.91 -7.51
C VAL A 128 -9.58 4.34 -6.97
N VAL A 129 -8.44 4.95 -6.70
CA VAL A 129 -8.34 6.28 -6.07
C VAL A 129 -8.08 7.36 -7.12
N LYS A 130 -7.16 7.12 -8.04
CA LYS A 130 -6.76 8.09 -9.06
C LYS A 130 -6.28 7.38 -10.32
N HIS A 131 -6.63 7.93 -11.47
CA HIS A 131 -6.04 7.60 -12.76
C HIS A 131 -4.90 8.58 -13.08
N LEU A 132 -3.77 8.06 -13.54
CA LEU A 132 -2.62 8.81 -14.03
C LEU A 132 -2.43 8.48 -15.51
N SER A 133 -2.41 9.52 -16.34
CA SER A 133 -2.14 9.37 -17.77
C SER A 133 -0.71 8.90 -18.03
N LYS A 134 -0.41 8.45 -19.26
CA LYS A 134 0.94 8.03 -19.65
C LYS A 134 1.99 9.12 -19.38
N GLU A 135 1.66 10.36 -19.75
CA GLU A 135 2.54 11.52 -19.62
C GLU A 135 2.82 11.86 -18.15
N GLU A 136 1.81 11.79 -17.29
CA GLU A 136 1.94 12.08 -15.86
C GLU A 136 2.75 11.03 -15.08
N TYR A 137 2.74 9.76 -15.52
CA TYR A 137 3.35 8.67 -14.76
C TYR A 137 4.80 8.36 -15.15
N ASN A 138 5.02 7.82 -16.35
CA ASN A 138 6.34 7.33 -16.77
C ASN A 138 6.62 7.50 -18.28
N GLY A 139 5.73 8.16 -19.01
CA GLY A 139 5.78 8.35 -20.46
C GLY A 139 5.49 7.10 -21.30
N LYS A 140 5.27 5.92 -20.69
CA LYS A 140 5.14 4.63 -21.40
C LYS A 140 3.77 3.98 -21.20
N THR A 141 3.28 3.94 -19.97
CA THR A 141 2.05 3.22 -19.59
C THR A 141 1.21 4.08 -18.67
N ALA A 142 -0.11 4.03 -18.84
CA ALA A 142 -1.03 4.61 -17.87
C ALA A 142 -0.92 3.87 -16.53
N ALA A 143 -1.36 4.51 -15.45
CA ALA A 143 -1.32 3.92 -14.13
C ALA A 143 -2.58 4.21 -13.31
N LEU A 144 -3.04 3.20 -12.59
CA LEU A 144 -4.11 3.34 -11.61
C LEU A 144 -3.54 3.27 -10.20
N VAL A 145 -3.89 4.25 -9.39
CA VAL A 145 -3.60 4.26 -7.95
C VAL A 145 -4.78 3.59 -7.26
N VAL A 146 -4.51 2.51 -6.56
CA VAL A 146 -5.52 1.71 -5.83
C VAL A 146 -5.20 1.77 -4.34
N GLY A 147 -6.22 1.92 -3.53
CA GLY A 147 -6.15 1.90 -2.08
C GLY A 147 -6.87 0.71 -1.49
N GLY A 148 -6.38 0.20 -0.36
CA GLY A 148 -7.05 -0.85 0.41
C GLY A 148 -6.96 -0.61 1.91
N LYS A 149 -7.92 -1.19 2.63
CA LYS A 149 -8.15 -1.08 4.08
C LYS A 149 -8.42 0.35 4.55
N ASN A 150 -9.60 0.62 5.08
CA ASN A 150 -9.97 1.94 5.61
C ASN A 150 -9.12 2.33 6.85
N VAL A 151 -8.86 3.62 7.01
CA VAL A 151 -8.18 4.19 8.19
C VAL A 151 -8.90 5.43 8.68
N SER A 152 -8.62 5.83 9.92
CA SER A 152 -9.13 7.09 10.45
C SER A 152 -8.50 8.30 9.74
N PRO A 153 -9.27 9.36 9.48
CA PRO A 153 -8.76 10.58 8.86
C PRO A 153 -7.87 11.39 9.80
N PHE A 154 -8.11 11.32 11.12
CA PHE A 154 -7.51 12.17 12.14
C PHE A 154 -5.97 12.16 12.19
N HIS A 155 -5.35 11.06 11.75
CA HIS A 155 -3.89 10.89 11.80
C HIS A 155 -3.24 11.03 10.42
N ARG A 156 -3.93 11.69 9.48
CA ARG A 156 -3.47 11.86 8.09
C ARG A 156 -3.36 13.35 7.74
N PRO A 157 -2.34 13.72 6.94
CA PRO A 157 -2.19 15.10 6.50
C PRO A 157 -3.28 15.47 5.49
N GLU A 158 -3.62 16.75 5.42
CA GLU A 158 -4.72 17.26 4.59
C GLU A 158 -4.57 16.90 3.11
N GLY A 159 -3.38 17.09 2.54
CA GLY A 159 -3.11 16.71 1.14
C GLY A 159 -3.22 15.21 0.85
N TYR A 160 -3.15 14.35 1.88
CA TYR A 160 -3.48 12.93 1.71
C TYR A 160 -4.99 12.73 1.59
N LEU A 161 -5.79 13.45 2.38
CA LEU A 161 -7.25 13.37 2.41
C LEU A 161 -7.89 13.93 1.14
N GLU A 162 -7.36 15.03 0.59
CA GLU A 162 -7.85 15.67 -0.64
C GLU A 162 -7.99 14.69 -1.81
N ILE A 163 -7.01 13.78 -1.97
CA ILE A 163 -7.03 12.77 -3.06
C ILE A 163 -8.26 11.86 -2.94
N PHE A 164 -8.66 11.49 -1.71
CA PHE A 164 -9.81 10.61 -1.48
C PHE A 164 -11.13 11.37 -1.57
N ARG A 165 -11.17 12.64 -1.16
CA ARG A 165 -12.35 13.50 -1.33
C ARG A 165 -12.70 13.68 -2.81
N ASN A 166 -11.69 13.89 -3.66
CA ASN A 166 -11.88 13.99 -5.11
C ASN A 166 -12.46 12.70 -5.73
N ALA A 167 -12.18 11.55 -5.13
CA ALA A 167 -12.72 10.25 -5.56
C ALA A 167 -14.01 9.84 -4.82
N GLY A 168 -14.45 10.61 -3.81
CA GLY A 168 -15.64 10.32 -3.01
C GLY A 168 -15.54 9.01 -2.19
N ILE A 169 -14.36 8.68 -1.67
CA ILE A 169 -14.11 7.45 -0.90
C ILE A 169 -13.43 7.74 0.45
N PRO A 170 -13.53 6.85 1.44
CA PRO A 170 -12.80 7.01 2.68
C PRO A 170 -11.27 6.82 2.49
N PRO A 171 -10.43 7.47 3.33
CA PRO A 171 -8.98 7.33 3.29
C PRO A 171 -8.55 5.88 3.57
N LYS A 172 -7.55 5.43 2.80
CA LYS A 172 -7.06 4.04 2.83
C LYS A 172 -5.72 3.94 3.56
N GLN A 173 -5.36 2.76 4.06
CA GLN A 173 -4.10 2.57 4.81
C GLN A 173 -2.90 2.62 3.87
N LYS A 174 -3.02 1.89 2.75
CA LYS A 174 -1.95 1.69 1.78
C LYS A 174 -2.45 2.04 0.39
N LEU A 175 -1.71 2.89 -0.29
CA LEU A 175 -1.84 3.16 -1.72
C LEU A 175 -0.78 2.37 -2.48
N THR A 176 -1.18 1.79 -3.60
CA THR A 176 -0.30 1.10 -4.55
C THR A 176 -0.67 1.46 -5.97
N THR A 177 0.35 1.67 -6.79
CA THR A 177 0.18 1.97 -8.21
C THR A 177 0.29 0.68 -9.03
N PHE A 178 -0.60 0.52 -10.01
CA PHE A 178 -0.58 -0.55 -11.00
C PHE A 178 -0.40 0.07 -12.38
N CYS A 179 0.57 -0.44 -13.14
CA CYS A 179 0.72 -0.05 -14.54
C CYS A 179 -0.34 -0.80 -15.34
N VAL A 180 -1.13 -0.06 -16.10
CA VAL A 180 -2.26 -0.58 -16.86
C VAL A 180 -2.16 -0.20 -18.33
N THR A 181 -2.81 -0.97 -19.19
CA THR A 181 -3.00 -0.61 -20.60
C THR A 181 -4.22 0.30 -20.77
N ASP A 182 -4.26 1.08 -21.85
CA ASP A 182 -5.28 2.11 -22.04
C ASP A 182 -6.71 1.54 -22.12
N ASN A 183 -6.84 0.30 -22.58
CA ASN A 183 -8.12 -0.41 -22.64
C ASN A 183 -8.62 -0.91 -21.28
N SER A 184 -7.78 -0.85 -20.24
CA SER A 184 -8.10 -1.36 -18.90
C SER A 184 -8.25 -0.25 -17.86
N ILE A 185 -8.46 0.99 -18.32
CA ILE A 185 -8.65 2.14 -17.46
C ILE A 185 -10.02 2.04 -16.77
N ILE A 186 -10.05 2.30 -15.46
CA ILE A 186 -11.25 2.25 -14.62
C ILE A 186 -11.45 3.63 -13.98
N LYS A 187 -12.71 4.06 -13.86
CA LYS A 187 -13.09 5.31 -13.23
C LYS A 187 -12.62 5.34 -11.75
N PRO A 188 -12.08 6.46 -11.25
CA PRO A 188 -11.83 6.64 -9.82
C PRO A 188 -13.12 6.50 -8.99
N GLY A 189 -13.02 5.93 -7.80
CA GLY A 189 -14.14 5.62 -6.92
C GLY A 189 -14.73 4.21 -7.11
N THR A 190 -14.40 3.50 -8.20
CA THR A 190 -14.91 2.15 -8.44
C THR A 190 -14.37 1.12 -7.41
N PRO A 191 -15.24 0.32 -6.78
CA PRO A 191 -14.85 -0.76 -5.88
C PRO A 191 -14.27 -1.95 -6.65
N LEU A 192 -13.32 -2.65 -6.03
CA LEU A 192 -12.67 -3.84 -6.56
C LEU A 192 -12.86 -5.01 -5.60
N TYR A 193 -13.39 -6.12 -6.11
CA TYR A 193 -13.73 -7.32 -5.34
C TYR A 193 -12.75 -8.46 -5.58
N ALA A 194 -12.79 -9.51 -4.73
CA ALA A 194 -11.94 -10.69 -4.90
C ALA A 194 -12.24 -11.45 -6.21
N ALA A 195 -13.50 -11.44 -6.66
CA ALA A 195 -13.94 -12.02 -7.93
C ALA A 195 -13.30 -11.39 -9.18
N HIS A 196 -12.51 -10.32 -9.02
CA HIS A 196 -11.59 -9.85 -10.06
C HIS A 196 -10.66 -10.97 -10.55
N PHE A 197 -10.24 -11.87 -9.66
CA PHE A 197 -9.49 -13.07 -10.04
C PHE A 197 -10.41 -14.30 -10.08
N ARG A 198 -10.07 -15.26 -10.92
CA ARG A 198 -10.76 -16.57 -11.01
C ARG A 198 -9.83 -17.70 -10.56
N PRO A 199 -10.37 -18.81 -10.01
CA PRO A 199 -9.57 -20.00 -9.73
C PRO A 199 -8.79 -20.49 -10.97
N GLY A 200 -7.64 -21.13 -10.77
CA GLY A 200 -6.76 -21.59 -11.84
C GLY A 200 -5.78 -20.54 -12.37
N GLN A 201 -6.06 -19.25 -12.14
CA GLN A 201 -5.18 -18.15 -12.54
C GLN A 201 -3.90 -18.07 -11.69
N TYR A 202 -2.87 -17.44 -12.27
CA TYR A 202 -1.60 -17.20 -11.60
C TYR A 202 -1.39 -15.72 -11.31
N VAL A 203 -1.00 -15.42 -10.08
CA VAL A 203 -0.79 -14.06 -9.58
C VAL A 203 0.61 -13.87 -9.00
N ASP A 204 1.10 -12.63 -9.06
CA ASP A 204 2.29 -12.20 -8.36
C ASP A 204 1.90 -11.36 -7.15
N ILE A 205 2.55 -11.63 -6.02
CA ILE A 205 2.22 -10.96 -4.76
C ILE A 205 3.45 -10.25 -4.22
N THR A 206 3.31 -8.94 -4.04
CA THR A 206 4.34 -8.08 -3.44
C THR A 206 3.94 -7.68 -2.03
N GLY A 207 4.83 -7.87 -1.06
CA GLY A 207 4.60 -7.51 0.33
C GLY A 207 5.89 -7.08 1.03
N LYS A 208 5.76 -6.38 2.17
CA LYS A 208 6.93 -6.12 3.03
C LYS A 208 7.26 -7.39 3.81
N THR A 209 8.49 -7.86 3.67
CA THR A 209 9.01 -9.00 4.42
C THR A 209 9.12 -8.70 5.92
N ILE A 210 9.03 -9.74 6.76
CA ILE A 210 9.16 -9.61 8.21
C ILE A 210 10.54 -9.03 8.55
N GLY A 211 10.54 -7.88 9.23
CA GLY A 211 11.77 -7.25 9.71
C GLY A 211 12.42 -8.07 10.81
N LYS A 212 13.69 -8.43 10.64
CA LYS A 212 14.48 -9.15 11.65
C LYS A 212 15.50 -8.24 12.35
N GLY A 213 15.45 -6.92 12.11
CA GLY A 213 16.41 -5.96 12.69
C GLY A 213 17.84 -6.15 12.14
N PHE A 214 18.85 -5.75 12.92
CA PHE A 214 20.26 -5.96 12.56
C PHE A 214 20.64 -7.43 12.79
N GLN A 215 21.10 -8.11 11.75
CA GLN A 215 21.43 -9.53 11.78
C GLN A 215 22.89 -9.78 11.38
N GLY A 216 23.50 -10.78 12.05
CA GLY A 216 24.83 -11.28 11.72
C GLY A 216 24.86 -12.04 10.38
N VAL A 217 26.07 -12.30 9.88
CA VAL A 217 26.29 -12.89 8.54
C VAL A 217 25.72 -14.30 8.38
N MET A 218 25.71 -15.11 9.44
CA MET A 218 25.14 -16.46 9.38
C MET A 218 23.63 -16.42 9.09
N LYS A 219 22.88 -15.58 9.81
CA LYS A 219 21.42 -15.48 9.64
C LYS A 219 21.02 -14.65 8.42
N ARG A 220 21.78 -13.61 8.08
CA ARG A 220 21.50 -12.73 6.93
C ARG A 220 21.85 -13.35 5.58
N TRP A 221 22.96 -14.09 5.51
CA TRP A 221 23.55 -14.57 4.25
C TRP A 221 23.78 -16.08 4.19
N GLY A 222 23.47 -16.83 5.24
CA GLY A 222 23.68 -18.28 5.28
C GLY A 222 25.14 -18.71 5.41
N PHE A 223 26.02 -17.87 5.96
CA PHE A 223 27.42 -18.23 6.18
C PHE A 223 27.53 -19.40 7.17
N LYS A 224 28.42 -20.37 6.90
CA LYS A 224 28.62 -21.56 7.77
C LYS A 224 29.19 -21.22 9.15
N GLY A 225 29.95 -20.12 9.27
CA GLY A 225 30.68 -19.77 10.49
C GLY A 225 31.97 -20.58 10.64
N GLN A 226 32.45 -20.71 11.87
CA GLN A 226 33.70 -21.39 12.23
C GLN A 226 33.37 -22.55 13.18
N PRO A 227 34.19 -23.60 13.27
CA PRO A 227 33.94 -24.73 14.16
C PRO A 227 33.83 -24.29 15.63
N ALA A 228 33.09 -25.09 16.41
CA ALA A 228 32.87 -24.83 17.83
C ALA A 228 34.06 -25.28 18.70
N SER A 229 34.74 -26.37 18.32
CA SER A 229 35.87 -26.99 19.03
C SER A 229 37.21 -26.80 18.28
N HIS A 230 38.25 -27.52 18.72
CA HIS A 230 39.60 -27.52 18.14
C HIS A 230 40.31 -26.15 18.16
N GLY A 231 40.29 -25.48 19.32
CA GLY A 231 41.09 -24.28 19.57
C GLY A 231 40.52 -22.98 19.01
N GLN A 232 39.30 -22.99 18.47
CA GLN A 232 38.69 -21.78 17.95
C GLN A 232 38.29 -20.81 19.07
N THR A 233 38.90 -19.62 19.08
CA THR A 233 38.68 -18.62 20.14
C THR A 233 37.87 -17.43 19.63
N LYS A 234 36.67 -17.19 20.18
CA LYS A 234 35.81 -16.00 19.97
C LYS A 234 35.41 -15.68 18.52
N THR A 235 35.52 -16.63 17.58
CA THR A 235 35.26 -16.36 16.15
C THR A 235 34.10 -17.16 15.55
N HIS A 236 33.38 -17.99 16.30
CA HIS A 236 32.39 -18.97 15.80
C HIS A 236 31.36 -18.43 14.79
N ARG A 237 31.02 -17.13 14.86
CA ARG A 237 29.98 -16.48 14.04
C ARG A 237 30.50 -15.31 13.18
N ARG A 238 31.82 -15.18 13.02
CA ARG A 238 32.45 -14.07 12.29
C ARG A 238 32.42 -14.32 10.77
N PRO A 239 32.42 -13.26 9.93
CA PRO A 239 32.42 -13.40 8.48
C PRO A 239 33.65 -14.08 7.86
N GLY A 240 34.76 -14.18 8.61
CA GLY A 240 36.04 -14.62 8.04
C GLY A 240 36.66 -13.53 7.18
N SER A 241 37.39 -13.91 6.13
CA SER A 241 38.06 -12.97 5.23
C SER A 241 37.06 -12.12 4.43
N LEU A 242 37.33 -10.81 4.36
CA LEU A 242 36.48 -9.82 3.69
C LEU A 242 36.92 -9.51 2.25
N GLY A 243 38.15 -9.88 1.88
CA GLY A 243 38.72 -9.58 0.57
C GLY A 243 40.14 -10.15 0.39
N PRO A 244 40.74 -9.93 -0.79
CA PRO A 244 42.05 -10.49 -1.15
C PRO A 244 43.26 -9.91 -0.39
N GLY A 245 43.07 -8.98 0.56
CA GLY A 245 44.14 -8.40 1.38
C GLY A 245 44.98 -7.38 0.62
N GLY A 246 45.85 -7.86 -0.27
CA GLY A 246 46.90 -7.09 -0.97
C GLY A 246 46.37 -6.17 -2.09
N ASP A 247 46.23 -6.67 -3.31
CA ASP A 247 45.68 -5.91 -4.46
C ASP A 247 44.23 -6.37 -4.71
N PRO A 248 43.20 -5.50 -4.73
CA PRO A 248 43.17 -4.03 -4.68
C PRO A 248 43.00 -3.37 -3.30
N ALA A 249 43.51 -3.98 -2.22
CA ALA A 249 43.49 -3.46 -0.84
C ALA A 249 42.14 -2.93 -0.33
N LYS A 250 41.02 -3.40 -0.91
CA LYS A 250 39.69 -2.88 -0.62
C LYS A 250 38.67 -3.98 -0.49
N VAL A 251 37.56 -3.66 0.18
CA VAL A 251 36.37 -4.49 0.15
C VAL A 251 35.57 -4.14 -1.10
N PHE A 252 35.26 -5.14 -1.92
CA PHE A 252 34.43 -4.97 -3.11
C PHE A 252 33.02 -4.46 -2.73
N LYS A 253 32.50 -3.53 -3.54
CA LYS A 253 31.12 -3.02 -3.39
C LYS A 253 30.13 -4.18 -3.45
N GLY A 254 29.13 -4.19 -2.58
CA GLY A 254 28.15 -5.27 -2.49
C GLY A 254 28.62 -6.53 -1.73
N LYS A 255 29.82 -6.53 -1.12
CA LYS A 255 30.27 -7.65 -0.28
C LYS A 255 29.27 -7.92 0.86
N LYS A 256 28.92 -9.19 1.04
CA LYS A 256 27.99 -9.66 2.08
C LYS A 256 28.54 -9.40 3.48
N MET A 257 27.87 -8.51 4.22
CA MET A 257 28.23 -8.04 5.56
C MET A 257 27.04 -8.08 6.52
N PRO A 258 27.24 -8.06 7.86
CA PRO A 258 26.13 -7.96 8.81
C PRO A 258 25.35 -6.66 8.62
N GLY A 259 24.08 -6.64 8.98
CA GLY A 259 23.23 -5.46 8.79
C GLY A 259 21.75 -5.75 8.88
N ARG A 260 20.93 -4.74 8.55
CA ARG A 260 19.45 -4.86 8.59
C ARG A 260 18.97 -5.94 7.61
N MET A 261 18.10 -6.82 8.10
CA MET A 261 17.51 -7.93 7.33
C MET A 261 15.97 -7.84 7.40
N GLY A 262 15.31 -8.04 6.26
CA GLY A 262 13.85 -7.93 6.13
C GLY A 262 13.35 -6.48 6.12
N ASN A 263 12.04 -6.27 6.29
CA ASN A 263 11.37 -4.98 6.14
C ASN A 263 11.60 -4.30 4.77
N VAL A 264 11.84 -5.14 3.76
CA VAL A 264 11.97 -4.74 2.35
C VAL A 264 10.80 -5.31 1.57
N TYR A 265 10.41 -4.63 0.49
CA TYR A 265 9.42 -5.18 -0.44
C TYR A 265 10.04 -6.32 -1.23
N ASP A 266 9.34 -7.45 -1.24
CA ASP A 266 9.70 -8.62 -2.02
C ASP A 266 8.46 -9.12 -2.77
N THR A 267 8.69 -9.76 -3.92
CA THR A 267 7.62 -10.25 -4.79
C THR A 267 7.80 -11.73 -5.02
N VAL A 268 6.76 -12.50 -4.70
CA VAL A 268 6.69 -13.92 -5.06
C VAL A 268 5.86 -14.04 -6.32
N TYR A 269 6.40 -14.73 -7.33
CA TYR A 269 5.84 -14.79 -8.66
C TYR A 269 5.11 -16.11 -8.92
N GLY A 270 4.05 -16.05 -9.72
CA GLY A 270 3.36 -17.23 -10.25
C GLY A 270 2.67 -18.07 -9.19
N LEU A 271 1.95 -17.49 -8.24
CA LEU A 271 1.16 -18.27 -7.30
C LEU A 271 -0.22 -18.61 -7.89
N LYS A 272 -0.59 -19.90 -7.94
CA LYS A 272 -1.92 -20.36 -8.42
C LYS A 272 -3.01 -19.95 -7.41
N ILE A 273 -4.17 -19.55 -7.89
CA ILE A 273 -5.38 -19.34 -7.07
C ILE A 273 -6.18 -20.64 -7.06
N TRP A 274 -6.45 -21.17 -5.87
CA TRP A 274 -7.19 -22.42 -5.68
C TRP A 274 -8.68 -22.21 -5.47
N ARG A 275 -9.03 -21.14 -4.75
CA ARG A 275 -10.41 -20.81 -4.39
C ARG A 275 -10.57 -19.30 -4.30
N VAL A 276 -11.76 -18.81 -4.65
CA VAL A 276 -12.17 -17.43 -4.45
C VAL A 276 -13.52 -17.44 -3.73
N ASN A 277 -13.59 -16.80 -2.56
CA ASN A 277 -14.84 -16.60 -1.83
C ASN A 277 -15.39 -15.19 -2.11
N THR A 278 -16.59 -15.12 -2.66
CA THR A 278 -17.24 -13.88 -3.11
C THR A 278 -17.85 -13.10 -1.95
N LYS A 279 -18.46 -13.79 -0.98
CA LYS A 279 -19.13 -13.19 0.19
C LYS A 279 -18.18 -12.44 1.12
N TYR A 280 -17.06 -13.06 1.48
CA TYR A 280 -16.05 -12.49 2.39
C TYR A 280 -14.90 -11.81 1.64
N ASN A 281 -14.93 -11.83 0.31
CA ASN A 281 -13.89 -11.29 -0.56
C ASN A 281 -12.50 -11.87 -0.25
N VAL A 282 -12.37 -13.20 -0.21
CA VAL A 282 -11.11 -13.89 0.15
C VAL A 282 -10.55 -14.67 -1.04
N LEU A 283 -9.27 -14.46 -1.32
CA LEU A 283 -8.47 -15.24 -2.26
C LEU A 283 -7.66 -16.31 -1.52
N TYR A 284 -7.69 -17.55 -2.02
CA TYR A 284 -6.88 -18.65 -1.51
C TYR A 284 -5.74 -18.92 -2.48
N VAL A 285 -4.57 -18.38 -2.16
CA VAL A 285 -3.40 -18.41 -3.04
C VAL A 285 -2.42 -19.48 -2.61
N ASN A 286 -1.87 -20.23 -3.56
CA ASN A 286 -0.89 -21.28 -3.29
C ASN A 286 0.37 -20.75 -2.56
N GLY A 287 0.89 -21.53 -1.64
CA GLY A 287 2.16 -21.30 -0.98
C GLY A 287 2.16 -20.15 0.01
N SER A 288 3.36 -19.61 0.24
CA SER A 288 3.63 -18.57 1.23
C SER A 288 3.75 -17.19 0.58
N VAL A 289 3.16 -16.19 1.24
CA VAL A 289 3.22 -14.77 0.84
C VAL A 289 4.16 -13.99 1.78
N PRO A 290 4.96 -13.02 1.29
CA PRO A 290 5.83 -12.22 2.13
C PRO A 290 5.05 -11.37 3.15
N GLY A 291 5.56 -11.31 4.37
CA GLY A 291 5.04 -10.47 5.45
C GLY A 291 4.34 -11.23 6.58
N HIS A 292 4.08 -10.51 7.67
CA HIS A 292 3.41 -11.03 8.87
C HIS A 292 1.90 -11.20 8.65
N ARG A 293 1.19 -11.86 9.58
CA ARG A 293 -0.28 -11.91 9.55
C ARG A 293 -0.87 -10.51 9.71
N ASN A 294 -1.98 -10.23 9.05
CA ASN A 294 -2.65 -8.94 8.94
C ASN A 294 -1.84 -7.83 8.24
N CYS A 295 -0.77 -8.17 7.50
CA CYS A 295 -0.09 -7.19 6.65
C CYS A 295 -0.86 -6.96 5.35
N ILE A 296 -0.65 -5.78 4.74
CA ILE A 296 -1.22 -5.44 3.45
C ILE A 296 -0.26 -5.87 2.33
N VAL A 297 -0.80 -6.52 1.31
CA VAL A 297 -0.08 -7.03 0.14
C VAL A 297 -0.71 -6.51 -1.14
N LYS A 298 0.14 -6.36 -2.17
CA LYS A 298 -0.26 -6.01 -3.53
C LYS A 298 -0.36 -7.29 -4.34
N VAL A 299 -1.51 -7.55 -4.95
CA VAL A 299 -1.77 -8.72 -5.80
C VAL A 299 -1.99 -8.23 -7.22
N ARG A 300 -1.36 -8.87 -8.21
CA ARG A 300 -1.54 -8.57 -9.64
C ARG A 300 -1.44 -9.84 -10.46
N ASP A 301 -1.94 -9.80 -11.69
CA ASP A 301 -1.70 -10.87 -12.65
C ASP A 301 -0.19 -11.14 -12.82
N THR A 302 0.15 -12.40 -13.07
CA THR A 302 1.56 -12.80 -13.20
C THR A 302 2.20 -12.24 -14.47
N VAL A 303 3.47 -11.83 -14.37
CA VAL A 303 4.28 -11.43 -15.54
C VAL A 303 5.11 -12.57 -16.11
N LEU A 304 5.04 -13.77 -15.52
CA LEU A 304 5.80 -14.93 -16.01
C LEU A 304 5.24 -15.43 -17.34
N PRO A 305 6.05 -15.49 -18.43
CA PRO A 305 5.58 -15.90 -19.76
C PRO A 305 4.87 -17.26 -19.76
N ASN A 306 5.46 -18.27 -19.11
CA ASN A 306 4.95 -19.65 -19.11
C ASN A 306 3.61 -19.83 -18.37
N ARG A 307 3.15 -18.83 -17.61
CA ARG A 307 1.93 -18.89 -16.80
C ARG A 307 0.88 -17.89 -17.26
N PHE A 308 1.24 -17.00 -18.18
CA PHE A 308 0.35 -15.96 -18.70
C PHE A 308 -0.80 -16.54 -19.53
N GLU A 309 -0.56 -17.64 -20.24
CA GLU A 309 -1.58 -18.26 -21.10
C GLU A 309 -2.81 -18.78 -20.34
N LYS A 310 -2.65 -19.13 -19.06
CA LYS A 310 -3.77 -19.55 -18.20
C LYS A 310 -4.63 -18.36 -17.75
N ASN A 311 -4.20 -17.13 -18.03
CA ASN A 311 -4.93 -15.90 -17.73
C ASN A 311 -5.60 -15.29 -18.97
N LYS A 312 -5.91 -16.08 -20.02
CA LYS A 312 -6.41 -15.57 -21.33
C LYS A 312 -7.81 -14.97 -21.31
N SER A 313 -8.69 -15.34 -20.38
CA SER A 313 -10.06 -14.79 -20.32
C SER A 313 -10.47 -14.38 -18.90
N PRO A 314 -9.80 -13.39 -18.29
CA PRO A 314 -10.16 -12.92 -16.98
C PRO A 314 -11.27 -11.84 -17.09
N PRO A 315 -12.03 -11.57 -16.01
CA PRO A 315 -12.95 -10.44 -15.98
C PRO A 315 -12.23 -9.13 -16.33
N PHE A 316 -12.70 -8.42 -17.34
CA PHE A 316 -12.05 -7.24 -17.89
C PHE A 316 -13.04 -6.08 -18.06
N PRO A 317 -12.69 -4.84 -17.67
CA PRO A 317 -11.45 -4.40 -17.00
C PRO A 317 -11.34 -4.86 -15.53
N THR A 318 -12.47 -5.17 -14.91
CA THR A 318 -12.60 -5.79 -13.59
C THR A 318 -13.94 -6.53 -13.49
N PHE A 319 -14.16 -7.29 -12.41
CA PHE A 319 -15.48 -7.81 -12.06
C PHE A 319 -16.36 -6.71 -11.45
N PHE A 320 -17.63 -6.66 -11.85
CA PHE A 320 -18.65 -5.74 -11.34
C PHE A 320 -19.79 -6.55 -10.72
N ALA A 321 -20.12 -6.26 -9.47
CA ALA A 321 -21.16 -7.00 -8.74
C ALA A 321 -22.59 -6.67 -9.22
N ASP A 322 -22.82 -5.46 -9.75
CA ASP A 322 -24.15 -5.04 -10.23
C ASP A 322 -24.53 -5.62 -11.60
N GLY A 323 -23.67 -6.45 -12.21
CA GLY A 323 -23.97 -7.09 -13.48
C GLY A 323 -24.99 -8.22 -13.33
N ASP A 324 -25.44 -8.77 -14.46
CA ASP A 324 -26.49 -9.80 -14.50
C ASP A 324 -26.04 -11.19 -13.99
N GLU A 325 -24.74 -11.37 -13.71
CA GLU A 325 -24.16 -12.64 -13.28
C GLU A 325 -23.95 -12.71 -11.76
N GLU A 326 -24.85 -13.40 -11.06
CA GLU A 326 -24.63 -13.79 -9.67
C GLU A 326 -23.66 -14.97 -9.58
N LEU A 327 -22.56 -14.78 -8.87
CA LEU A 327 -21.56 -15.83 -8.65
C LEU A 327 -21.88 -16.63 -7.39
N PRO A 328 -21.56 -17.94 -7.36
CA PRO A 328 -21.67 -18.72 -6.13
C PRO A 328 -20.78 -18.16 -5.02
N GLU A 329 -21.08 -18.53 -3.77
CA GLU A 329 -20.33 -18.09 -2.59
C GLU A 329 -18.84 -18.45 -2.69
N ASP A 330 -18.55 -19.64 -3.22
CA ASP A 330 -17.20 -20.13 -3.44
C ASP A 330 -17.01 -20.62 -4.87
N LEU A 331 -15.95 -20.12 -5.50
CA LEU A 331 -15.43 -20.62 -6.77
C LEU A 331 -14.21 -21.48 -6.48
N TYR A 332 -14.25 -22.75 -6.87
CA TYR A 332 -13.16 -23.71 -6.70
C TYR A 332 -12.43 -23.94 -8.03
N ASP A 333 -11.14 -24.22 -7.95
CA ASP A 333 -10.37 -24.76 -9.07
C ASP A 333 -10.75 -26.23 -9.32
N GLU A 334 -10.71 -26.66 -10.58
CA GLU A 334 -11.12 -28.01 -11.00
C GLU A 334 -10.37 -29.13 -10.25
N ASP A 335 -9.09 -28.90 -9.94
CA ASP A 335 -8.22 -29.86 -9.27
C ASP A 335 -8.42 -29.89 -7.74
N MET A 336 -9.13 -28.91 -7.16
CA MET A 336 -9.30 -28.79 -5.72
C MET A 336 -10.39 -29.73 -5.21
N PHE A 337 -10.08 -30.52 -4.18
CA PHE A 337 -11.05 -31.39 -3.52
C PHE A 337 -11.99 -30.57 -2.63
N GLN A 338 -13.29 -30.84 -2.76
CA GLN A 338 -14.33 -30.27 -1.90
C GLN A 338 -14.76 -31.32 -0.88
N PHE A 339 -14.79 -30.97 0.40
CA PHE A 339 -15.11 -31.94 1.48
C PHE A 339 -16.52 -32.53 1.41
N GLY A 340 -17.43 -31.96 0.62
CA GLY A 340 -18.77 -32.50 0.38
C GLY A 340 -18.84 -33.51 -0.77
N GLU A 341 -17.80 -33.62 -1.60
CA GLU A 341 -17.75 -34.54 -2.73
C GLU A 341 -17.14 -35.89 -2.29
N PRO A 342 -17.60 -37.03 -2.87
CA PRO A 342 -16.94 -38.31 -2.65
C PRO A 342 -15.49 -38.25 -3.16
N MET A 343 -14.57 -38.94 -2.48
CA MET A 343 -13.20 -39.06 -3.00
C MET A 343 -13.23 -39.79 -4.36
N PRO A 344 -12.45 -39.32 -5.34
CA PRO A 344 -12.17 -40.12 -6.53
C PRO A 344 -11.50 -41.43 -6.09
N GLU A 345 -11.95 -42.57 -6.63
CA GLU A 345 -11.36 -43.90 -6.39
C GLU A 345 -9.88 -43.97 -6.80
#